data_AF-A0A7U9SGM0-F1
#
_entry.id   AF-A0A7U9SGM0-F1
#
_cell.length_a   1.000
_cell.length_b   1.000
_cell.length_c   1.000
_cell.angle_alpha   90.00
_cell.angle_beta   90.00
_cell.angle_gamma   90.00
#
_symmetry.space_group_name_H-M   'P 1'
#
loop_
_entity.id
_entity.type
_entity.pdbx_description
1 polymer ?
#
loop_
_entity_poly.entity_id
_entity_poly.type
_entity_poly.pdbx_seq_one_letter_code
_entity_poly.pdbx_strand_id
1 'polypeptide(L)'
;MNIIEKMKKEVRMIFAIVNFISFFLPWVAVSATSSTSFLGEVFSGTNTASITGFGLMEYSMIGVLLYIIPIVLFAIPLVKSTREVSKYLYLILPIAAIILMFLVSVLAASGGGNYSSDVVNIQLSVRRLIGFWIAGLCNLGVIVLTAIRDFHIKSKDDLKRSMRNVEREIKKKKR
;
A
#
# COMPACT_ATOMS: atom_id res chain seq x y z
N MET A 1 -23.00 -20.35 -2.39
CA MET A 1 -21.65 -20.41 -1.78
C MET A 1 -21.53 -19.25 -0.82
N ASN A 2 -21.30 -19.50 0.46
CA ASN A 2 -21.26 -18.44 1.48
C ASN A 2 -20.03 -17.53 1.25
N ILE A 3 -20.16 -16.22 1.53
CA ILE A 3 -19.05 -15.25 1.38
C ILE A 3 -17.82 -15.69 2.19
N ILE A 4 -18.03 -16.27 3.37
CA ILE A 4 -16.98 -16.80 4.23
C ILE A 4 -16.19 -17.92 3.53
N GLU A 5 -16.86 -18.82 2.82
CA GLU A 5 -16.18 -19.90 2.07
C GLU A 5 -15.39 -19.35 0.87
N LYS A 6 -15.89 -18.27 0.27
CA LYS A 6 -15.22 -17.59 -0.84
C LYS A 6 -13.96 -16.85 -0.38
N MET A 7 -14.03 -16.19 0.79
CA MET A 7 -12.87 -15.56 1.43
C MET A 7 -11.78 -16.57 1.81
N LYS A 8 -12.15 -17.76 2.31
CA LYS A 8 -11.17 -18.81 2.63
C LYS A 8 -10.40 -19.31 1.39
N LYS A 9 -11.02 -19.27 0.20
CA LYS A 9 -10.38 -19.69 -1.06
C LYS A 9 -9.56 -18.55 -1.70
N GLU A 10 -10.02 -17.31 -1.55
CA GLU A 10 -9.39 -16.11 -2.11
C GLU A 10 -8.67 -15.30 -1.03
N VAL A 11 -7.44 -15.68 -0.71
CA VAL A 11 -6.58 -15.00 0.29
C VAL A 11 -6.42 -13.50 0.03
N ARG A 12 -6.50 -13.06 -1.24
CA ARG A 12 -6.47 -11.63 -1.63
C ARG A 12 -7.62 -10.82 -1.02
N MET A 13 -8.79 -11.44 -0.80
CA MET A 13 -9.91 -10.79 -0.12
C MET A 13 -9.60 -10.49 1.35
N ILE A 14 -8.84 -11.37 2.01
CA ILE A 14 -8.42 -11.16 3.40
C ILE A 14 -7.48 -9.95 3.46
N PHE A 15 -6.50 -9.88 2.55
CA PHE A 15 -5.63 -8.71 2.44
C PHE A 15 -6.40 -7.42 2.16
N ALA A 16 -7.43 -7.46 1.30
CA ALA A 16 -8.28 -6.30 1.04
C ALA A 16 -9.04 -5.82 2.29
N ILE A 17 -9.56 -6.75 3.11
CA ILE A 17 -10.22 -6.43 4.39
C ILE A 17 -9.23 -5.86 5.40
N VAL A 18 -8.07 -6.48 5.57
CA VAL A 18 -7.05 -5.98 6.50
C VAL A 18 -6.54 -4.59 6.06
N ASN A 19 -6.37 -4.39 4.75
CA ASN A 19 -6.04 -3.09 4.18
C ASN A 19 -7.13 -2.06 4.52
N PHE A 20 -8.40 -2.40 4.35
CA PHE A 20 -9.52 -1.54 4.74
C PHE A 20 -9.51 -1.20 6.23
N ILE A 21 -9.32 -2.19 7.10
CA ILE A 21 -9.27 -1.99 8.57
C ILE A 21 -8.10 -1.07 8.95
N SER A 22 -6.99 -1.13 8.22
CA SER A 22 -5.82 -0.30 8.50
C SER A 22 -6.10 1.20 8.42
N PHE A 23 -7.15 1.63 7.71
CA PHE A 23 -7.54 3.03 7.62
C PHE A 23 -8.08 3.60 8.94
N PHE A 24 -8.56 2.76 9.85
CA PHE A 24 -8.98 3.20 11.19
C PHE A 24 -7.79 3.45 12.13
N LEU A 25 -6.59 3.00 11.75
CA LEU A 25 -5.39 3.18 12.55
C LEU A 25 -4.71 4.53 12.24
N PRO A 26 -3.82 5.02 13.13
CA PRO A 26 -2.96 6.15 12.83
C PRO A 26 -2.10 5.88 11.59
N TRP A 27 -2.13 6.78 10.62
CA TRP A 27 -1.46 6.65 9.33
C TRP A 27 -0.24 7.55 9.21
N VAL A 28 -0.40 8.82 9.55
CA VAL A 28 0.69 9.80 9.53
C VAL A 28 0.65 10.62 10.81
N ALA A 29 1.81 10.92 11.36
CA ALA A 29 1.98 11.97 12.35
C ALA A 29 2.65 13.16 11.69
N VAL A 30 2.06 14.33 11.86
CA VAL A 30 2.64 15.61 11.46
C VAL A 30 3.16 16.28 12.72
N SER A 31 4.46 16.55 12.76
CA SER A 31 5.09 17.30 13.84
C SER A 31 5.46 18.68 13.31
N ALA A 32 4.99 19.72 13.99
CA ALA A 32 5.39 21.10 13.78
C ALA A 32 6.32 21.49 14.92
N THR A 33 7.58 21.75 14.58
CA THR A 33 8.56 22.31 15.51
C THR A 33 8.69 23.80 15.21
N SER A 34 8.26 24.64 16.14
CA SER A 34 8.47 26.07 16.09
C SER A 34 9.68 26.42 16.93
N SER A 35 10.65 27.12 16.35
CA SER A 35 11.75 27.72 17.09
C SER A 35 11.73 29.24 16.95
N THR A 36 11.97 29.93 18.07
CA THR A 36 12.09 31.38 18.13
C THR A 36 13.39 31.77 18.79
N SER A 37 14.14 32.66 18.17
CA SER A 37 15.37 33.22 18.74
C SER A 37 15.09 34.58 19.35
N PHE A 38 15.32 34.73 20.67
CA PHE A 38 15.20 36.00 21.37
C PHE A 38 16.43 36.21 22.25
N LEU A 39 17.10 37.36 22.11
CA LEU A 39 18.33 37.70 22.84
C LEU A 39 19.44 36.62 22.77
N GLY A 40 19.53 35.88 21.67
CA GLY A 40 20.53 34.82 21.47
C GLY A 40 20.13 33.45 22.05
N GLU A 41 19.03 33.35 22.78
CA GLU A 41 18.47 32.06 23.23
C GLU A 41 17.44 31.53 22.22
N VAL A 42 17.52 30.22 21.94
CA VAL A 42 16.60 29.51 21.04
C VAL A 42 15.59 28.75 21.88
N PHE A 43 14.33 29.18 21.84
CA PHE A 43 13.21 28.45 22.43
C PHE A 43 12.56 27.59 21.35
N SER A 44 12.33 26.31 21.65
CA SER A 44 11.67 25.39 20.72
C SER A 44 10.51 24.65 21.36
N GLY A 45 9.40 24.55 20.63
CA GLY A 45 8.22 23.77 21.00
C GLY A 45 7.88 22.84 19.85
N THR A 46 7.55 21.58 20.16
CA THR A 46 7.12 20.60 19.15
C THR A 46 5.72 20.11 19.46
N ASN A 47 4.79 20.37 18.54
CA ASN A 47 3.44 19.83 18.58
C ASN A 47 3.32 18.71 17.54
N THR A 48 2.79 17.56 17.96
CA THR A 48 2.59 16.41 17.07
C THR A 48 1.12 16.01 17.05
N ALA A 49 0.55 15.96 15.86
CA ALA A 49 -0.81 15.48 15.62
C ALA A 49 -0.76 14.23 14.75
N SER A 50 -1.50 13.20 15.14
CA SER A 50 -1.66 11.98 14.33
C SER A 50 -2.97 12.03 13.55
N ILE A 51 -2.91 11.70 12.28
CA ILE A 51 -4.05 11.62 11.37
C ILE A 51 -4.27 10.13 11.06
N THR A 52 -5.51 9.66 11.22
CA THR A 52 -5.93 8.31 10.83
C THR A 52 -6.04 8.19 9.32
N GLY A 53 -6.09 6.98 8.78
CA GLY A 53 -6.31 6.77 7.34
C GLY A 53 -7.64 7.35 6.85
N PHE A 54 -8.70 7.32 7.68
CA PHE A 54 -9.96 8.02 7.39
C PHE A 54 -9.79 9.54 7.41
N GLY A 55 -9.05 10.07 8.38
CA GLY A 55 -8.77 11.51 8.45
C GLY A 55 -8.12 12.05 7.18
N LEU A 56 -7.30 11.25 6.49
CA LEU A 56 -6.69 11.64 5.21
C LEU A 56 -7.70 11.96 4.10
N MET A 57 -8.94 11.46 4.16
CA MET A 57 -9.98 11.77 3.19
C MET A 57 -10.47 13.21 3.31
N GLU A 58 -10.42 13.80 4.51
CA GLU A 58 -10.83 15.19 4.74
C GLU A 58 -9.84 16.17 4.11
N TYR A 59 -8.57 15.77 3.97
CA TYR A 59 -7.49 16.62 3.45
C TYR A 59 -7.32 16.54 1.92
N SER A 60 -7.83 15.50 1.25
CA SER A 60 -7.62 15.34 -0.19
C SER A 60 -8.56 14.33 -0.86
N MET A 61 -9.02 14.65 -2.08
CA MET A 61 -9.70 13.68 -2.97
C MET A 61 -8.85 12.44 -3.26
N ILE A 62 -7.51 12.57 -3.16
CA ILE A 62 -6.60 11.44 -3.33
C ILE A 62 -6.74 10.43 -2.18
N GLY A 63 -7.03 10.90 -0.97
CA GLY A 63 -7.36 10.04 0.17
C GLY A 63 -8.61 9.19 -0.08
N VAL A 64 -9.62 9.75 -0.76
CA VAL A 64 -10.84 9.03 -1.15
C VAL A 64 -10.55 7.93 -2.18
N LEU A 65 -9.71 8.22 -3.18
CA LEU A 65 -9.29 7.20 -4.16
C LEU A 65 -8.57 6.03 -3.49
N LEU A 66 -7.73 6.33 -2.48
CA LEU A 66 -7.02 5.31 -1.71
C LEU A 66 -7.95 4.32 -1.01
N TYR A 67 -9.10 4.83 -0.53
CA TYR A 67 -10.11 4.05 0.16
C TYR A 67 -10.95 3.17 -0.77
N ILE A 68 -11.18 3.61 -2.00
CA ILE A 68 -11.94 2.85 -3.00
C ILE A 68 -11.18 1.57 -3.40
N ILE A 69 -9.86 1.62 -3.47
CA ILE A 69 -9.02 0.49 -3.93
C ILE A 69 -9.25 -0.81 -3.14
N PRO A 70 -9.14 -0.86 -1.80
CA PRO A 70 -9.40 -2.10 -1.05
C PRO A 70 -10.85 -2.61 -1.22
N ILE A 71 -11.84 -1.72 -1.40
CA ILE A 71 -13.23 -2.11 -1.66
C ILE A 71 -13.33 -2.82 -3.02
N VAL A 72 -12.71 -2.25 -4.06
CA VAL A 72 -12.68 -2.86 -5.40
C VAL A 72 -11.95 -4.20 -5.37
N LEU A 73 -10.82 -4.29 -4.66
CA LEU A 73 -10.07 -5.55 -4.48
C LEU A 73 -10.90 -6.64 -3.80
N PHE A 74 -11.73 -6.27 -2.83
CA PHE A 74 -12.68 -7.18 -2.19
C PHE A 74 -13.83 -7.58 -3.12
N ALA A 75 -14.29 -6.69 -4.00
CA ALA A 75 -15.43 -6.91 -4.88
C ALA A 75 -15.09 -7.70 -6.16
N ILE A 76 -13.85 -7.61 -6.67
CA ILE A 76 -13.40 -8.32 -7.89
C ILE A 76 -13.80 -9.81 -7.93
N PRO A 77 -13.56 -10.64 -6.89
CA PRO A 77 -13.89 -12.05 -6.94
C PRO A 77 -15.40 -12.31 -6.79
N LEU A 78 -16.19 -11.31 -6.38
CA LEU A 78 -17.65 -11.40 -6.26
C LEU A 78 -18.35 -11.22 -7.62
N VAL A 79 -17.76 -10.45 -8.52
CA VAL A 79 -18.32 -10.15 -9.84
C VAL A 79 -17.83 -11.18 -10.86
N LYS A 80 -18.74 -11.97 -11.44
CA LYS A 80 -18.37 -13.00 -12.44
C LYS A 80 -17.82 -12.42 -13.75
N SER A 81 -18.20 -11.18 -14.09
CA SER A 81 -17.85 -10.51 -15.35
C SER A 81 -16.39 -10.07 -15.43
N THR A 82 -15.64 -10.04 -14.33
CA THR A 82 -14.26 -9.50 -14.28
C THR A 82 -13.20 -10.57 -14.45
N ARG A 83 -13.57 -11.83 -14.70
CA ARG A 83 -12.67 -13.00 -14.61
C ARG A 83 -11.46 -12.96 -15.55
N GLU A 84 -11.59 -12.33 -16.71
CA GLU A 84 -10.49 -12.20 -17.69
C GLU A 84 -9.53 -11.06 -17.34
N VAL A 85 -10.06 -9.98 -16.75
CA VAL A 85 -9.30 -8.76 -16.42
C VAL A 85 -8.81 -8.75 -14.97
N SER A 86 -9.34 -9.65 -14.12
CA SER A 86 -9.10 -9.67 -12.67
C SER A 86 -7.62 -9.76 -12.33
N LYS A 87 -6.83 -10.55 -13.08
CA LYS A 87 -5.38 -10.68 -12.87
C LYS A 87 -4.63 -9.36 -13.03
N TYR A 88 -5.04 -8.52 -13.98
CA TYR A 88 -4.44 -7.20 -14.18
C TYR A 88 -4.91 -6.21 -13.12
N LEU A 89 -6.18 -6.26 -12.73
CA LEU A 89 -6.72 -5.42 -11.67
C LEU A 89 -6.04 -5.72 -10.32
N TYR A 90 -5.83 -6.99 -9.99
CA TYR A 90 -5.10 -7.39 -8.78
C TYR A 90 -3.62 -7.00 -8.78
N LEU A 91 -3.07 -6.55 -9.92
CA LEU A 91 -1.70 -6.06 -10.01
C LEU A 91 -1.67 -4.51 -10.02
N ILE A 92 -2.46 -3.89 -10.89
CA ILE A 92 -2.45 -2.44 -11.14
C ILE A 92 -3.00 -1.68 -9.93
N LEU A 93 -4.12 -2.13 -9.34
CA LEU A 93 -4.75 -1.41 -8.23
C LEU A 93 -3.85 -1.31 -6.99
N PRO A 94 -3.21 -2.40 -6.52
CA PRO A 94 -2.29 -2.31 -5.38
C PRO A 94 -1.05 -1.47 -5.67
N ILE A 95 -0.51 -1.49 -6.90
CA ILE A 95 0.61 -0.62 -7.29
C ILE A 95 0.19 0.84 -7.23
N ALA A 96 -0.97 1.18 -7.82
CA ALA A 96 -1.54 2.52 -7.74
C ALA A 96 -1.77 2.94 -6.28
N ALA A 97 -2.32 2.05 -5.44
CA ALA A 97 -2.50 2.33 -4.02
C ALA A 97 -1.19 2.68 -3.33
N ILE A 98 -0.12 1.91 -3.56
CA ILE A 98 1.19 2.20 -2.97
C ILE A 98 1.68 3.59 -3.38
N ILE A 99 1.61 3.93 -4.66
CA ILE A 99 2.03 5.26 -5.16
C ILE A 99 1.22 6.37 -4.48
N LEU A 100 -0.11 6.22 -4.47
CA LEU A 100 -1.01 7.19 -3.85
C LEU A 100 -0.78 7.32 -2.34
N MET A 101 -0.47 6.23 -1.63
CA MET A 101 -0.15 6.26 -0.19
C MET A 101 1.04 7.19 0.09
N PHE A 102 2.13 7.03 -0.67
CA PHE A 102 3.31 7.87 -0.50
C PHE A 102 3.03 9.32 -0.88
N LEU A 103 2.25 9.55 -1.94
CA LEU A 103 1.88 10.88 -2.39
C LEU A 103 1.03 11.62 -1.32
N VAL A 104 -0.01 10.98 -0.78
CA VAL A 104 -0.84 11.55 0.29
C VAL A 104 -0.02 11.83 1.56
N SER A 105 0.91 10.94 1.91
CA SER A 105 1.83 11.18 3.04
C SER A 105 2.71 12.41 2.84
N VAL A 106 3.13 12.72 1.61
CA VAL A 106 3.91 13.94 1.31
C VAL A 106 3.00 15.17 1.30
N LEU A 107 1.79 15.07 0.74
CA LEU A 107 0.83 16.18 0.75
C LEU A 107 0.43 16.59 2.17
N ALA A 108 0.28 15.63 3.07
CA ALA A 108 0.05 15.89 4.49
C ALA A 108 1.22 16.67 5.14
N ALA A 109 2.43 16.58 4.60
CA ALA A 109 3.59 17.35 5.04
C ALA A 109 3.58 18.79 4.50
N SER A 110 3.18 18.96 3.24
CA SER A 110 3.20 20.26 2.56
C SER A 110 2.02 21.17 2.92
N GLY A 111 0.92 20.62 3.41
CA GLY A 111 -0.27 21.39 3.78
C GLY A 111 -0.08 22.39 4.93
N GLY A 112 1.03 22.30 5.68
CA GLY A 112 1.30 23.21 6.80
C GLY A 112 2.07 24.48 6.45
N GLY A 113 2.63 24.61 5.24
CA GLY A 113 3.45 25.76 4.83
C GLY A 113 4.73 25.95 5.66
N ASN A 114 5.89 26.06 5.02
CA ASN A 114 7.09 26.52 5.71
C ASN A 114 6.98 28.03 5.89
N TYR A 115 6.39 28.47 7.01
CA TYR A 115 6.43 29.88 7.40
C TYR A 115 7.75 30.13 8.13
N SER A 116 8.71 30.68 7.39
CA SER A 116 9.95 31.20 7.97
C SER A 116 9.87 32.71 7.97
N SER A 117 9.87 33.31 9.16
CA SER A 117 10.20 34.72 9.35
C SER A 117 11.58 34.83 10.00
N ASP A 118 12.21 36.01 9.98
CA ASP A 118 13.54 36.22 10.58
C ASP A 118 13.60 35.91 12.10
N VAL A 119 12.44 35.71 12.75
CA VAL A 119 12.31 35.49 14.19
C VAL A 119 11.71 34.12 14.54
N VAL A 120 10.98 33.48 13.61
CA VAL A 120 10.26 32.23 13.83
C VAL A 120 10.53 31.25 12.69
N ASN A 121 11.13 30.11 13.00
CA ASN A 121 11.32 29.01 12.07
C ASN A 121 10.34 27.88 12.41
N ILE A 122 9.51 27.48 11.45
CA ILE A 122 8.57 26.36 11.59
C ILE A 122 9.04 25.23 10.68
N GLN A 123 9.47 24.12 11.28
CA GLN A 123 9.83 22.90 10.59
C GLN A 123 8.70 21.89 10.69
N LEU A 124 8.18 21.45 9.54
CA LEU A 124 7.19 20.38 9.45
C LEU A 124 7.89 19.06 9.13
N SER A 125 7.56 18.02 9.89
CA SER A 125 8.01 16.66 9.61
C SER A 125 6.84 15.69 9.60
N VAL A 126 6.88 14.71 8.69
CA VAL A 126 5.86 13.67 8.61
C VAL A 126 6.46 12.31 8.87
N ARG A 127 5.87 11.62 9.85
CA ARG A 127 6.22 10.26 10.22
C ARG A 127 5.09 9.31 9.83
N ARG A 128 5.41 8.28 9.04
CA ARG A 128 4.48 7.23 8.65
C ARG A 128 4.31 6.23 9.81
N LEU A 129 3.06 5.96 10.17
CA LEU A 129 2.68 5.17 11.33
C LEU A 129 2.20 3.76 10.92
N ILE A 130 1.70 3.01 11.89
CA ILE A 130 1.39 1.59 11.72
C ILE A 130 0.32 1.32 10.65
N GLY A 131 -0.72 2.15 10.56
CA GLY A 131 -1.78 1.98 9.56
C GLY A 131 -1.24 2.07 8.14
N PHE A 132 -0.32 3.00 7.89
CA PHE A 132 0.38 3.13 6.61
C PHE A 132 1.15 1.85 6.26
N TRP A 133 1.93 1.30 7.20
CA TRP A 133 2.74 0.13 6.93
C TRP A 133 1.89 -1.14 6.73
N ILE A 134 0.80 -1.30 7.50
CA ILE A 134 -0.14 -2.42 7.32
C ILE A 134 -0.78 -2.36 5.94
N ALA A 135 -1.28 -1.20 5.52
CA ALA A 135 -1.84 -1.00 4.18
C ALA A 135 -0.81 -1.35 3.08
N GLY A 136 0.43 -0.91 3.26
CA GLY A 136 1.52 -1.16 2.32
C GLY A 136 1.83 -2.66 2.19
N LEU A 137 1.93 -3.35 3.32
CA LEU A 137 2.15 -4.80 3.36
C LEU A 137 0.98 -5.57 2.74
N CYS A 138 -0.26 -5.12 2.94
CA CYS A 138 -1.42 -5.76 2.32
C CYS A 138 -1.42 -5.61 0.80
N ASN A 139 -1.14 -4.41 0.28
CA ASN A 139 -1.03 -4.18 -1.16
C ASN A 139 0.13 -5.00 -1.75
N LEU A 140 1.29 -5.04 -1.09
CA LEU A 140 2.42 -5.86 -1.51
C LEU A 140 2.08 -7.36 -1.50
N GLY A 141 1.37 -7.83 -0.47
CA GLY A 141 0.90 -9.21 -0.38
C GLY A 141 -0.03 -9.61 -1.53
N VAL A 142 -0.95 -8.72 -1.93
CA VAL A 142 -1.81 -8.94 -3.10
C VAL A 142 -0.99 -9.02 -4.39
N ILE A 143 0.00 -8.15 -4.58
CA ILE A 143 0.90 -8.17 -5.76
C ILE A 143 1.65 -9.51 -5.82
N VAL A 144 2.30 -9.91 -4.73
CA VAL A 144 3.08 -11.15 -4.67
C VAL A 144 2.19 -12.37 -4.92
N LEU A 145 1.01 -12.44 -4.30
CA LEU A 145 0.07 -13.54 -4.52
C LEU A 145 -0.41 -13.60 -5.96
N THR A 146 -0.65 -12.45 -6.59
CA THR A 146 -1.10 -12.37 -7.99
C THR A 146 0.02 -12.79 -8.95
N ALA A 147 1.25 -12.36 -8.67
CA ALA A 147 2.42 -12.77 -9.44
C ALA A 147 2.67 -14.30 -9.36
N ILE A 148 2.48 -14.90 -8.18
CA ILE A 148 2.64 -16.34 -7.99
C ILE A 148 1.49 -17.13 -8.63
N ARG A 149 0.23 -16.76 -8.33
CA ARG A 149 -0.95 -17.56 -8.73
C ARG A 149 -1.37 -17.36 -10.18
N ASP A 150 -1.30 -16.13 -10.70
CA ASP A 150 -1.89 -15.79 -12.00
C ASP A 150 -0.84 -15.67 -13.10
N PHE A 151 0.38 -15.21 -12.76
CA PHE A 151 1.48 -15.09 -13.73
C PHE A 151 2.42 -16.29 -13.76
N HIS A 152 2.15 -17.33 -12.95
CA HIS A 152 2.95 -18.55 -12.88
C HIS A 152 4.46 -18.25 -12.92
N ILE A 153 4.95 -17.35 -12.05
CA ILE A 153 6.40 -17.23 -11.84
C ILE A 153 6.85 -18.64 -11.43
N LYS A 154 7.41 -19.36 -12.42
CA LYS A 154 7.63 -20.80 -12.35
C LYS A 154 8.36 -21.09 -11.06
N SER A 155 7.71 -21.85 -10.18
CA SER A 155 8.40 -22.47 -9.06
C SER A 155 9.65 -23.16 -9.60
N LYS A 156 10.73 -23.19 -8.81
CA LYS A 156 11.95 -23.95 -9.13
C LYS A 156 11.64 -25.36 -9.65
N ASP A 157 10.53 -25.96 -9.22
CA ASP A 157 10.09 -27.29 -9.63
C ASP A 157 9.64 -27.40 -11.09
N ASP A 158 9.02 -26.35 -11.65
CA ASP A 158 8.62 -26.33 -13.08
C ASP A 158 9.83 -26.15 -13.99
N LEU A 159 10.80 -25.34 -13.57
CA LEU A 159 12.10 -25.21 -14.25
C LEU A 159 12.88 -26.54 -14.20
N LYS A 160 12.86 -27.21 -13.04
CA LYS A 160 13.51 -28.52 -12.85
C LYS A 160 12.83 -29.62 -13.66
N ARG A 161 11.51 -29.57 -13.84
CA ARG A 161 10.77 -30.46 -14.76
C ARG A 161 11.11 -30.20 -16.22
N SER A 162 11.18 -28.94 -16.66
CA SER A 162 11.54 -28.63 -18.05
C SER A 162 12.96 -29.07 -18.38
N MET A 163 13.93 -28.84 -17.48
CA MET A 163 15.31 -29.29 -17.68
C MET A 163 15.40 -30.82 -17.76
N ARG A 164 14.68 -31.54 -16.89
CA ARG A 164 14.66 -33.01 -16.89
C ARG A 164 14.02 -33.60 -18.16
N ASN A 165 13.03 -32.92 -18.73
CA ASN A 165 12.42 -33.32 -20.00
C ASN A 165 13.37 -33.09 -21.17
N VAL A 166 14.10 -31.97 -21.19
CA VAL A 166 15.13 -31.69 -22.20
C VAL A 166 16.27 -32.73 -22.14
N GLU A 167 16.76 -33.09 -20.95
CA GLU A 167 17.78 -34.16 -20.81
C GLU A 167 17.30 -35.51 -21.35
N ARG A 168 16.02 -35.86 -21.15
CA ARG A 168 15.43 -37.10 -21.65
C ARG A 168 15.32 -37.10 -23.18
N GLU A 169 15.00 -35.98 -23.80
CA GLU A 169 14.97 -35.86 -25.27
C GLU A 169 16.38 -35.95 -25.89
N ILE A 170 17.37 -35.30 -25.27
CA ILE A 170 18.77 -35.40 -25.71
C ILE A 170 19.27 -36.84 -25.60
N LYS A 171 18.92 -37.57 -24.53
CA LYS A 171 19.26 -38.99 -24.40
C LYS A 171 18.58 -39.88 -25.43
N LYS A 172 17.34 -39.57 -25.82
CA LYS A 172 16.62 -40.31 -26.88
C LYS A 172 17.20 -40.08 -28.27
N LYS A 173 17.72 -38.89 -28.57
CA LYS A 173 18.35 -38.58 -29.87
C LYS A 173 19.77 -39.14 -30.02
N LYS A 174 20.42 -39.57 -28.93
CA LYS A 174 21.79 -40.13 -28.93
C LYS A 174 21.83 -41.67 -28.96
N ARG A 175 20.68 -42.35 -28.98
CA ARG A 175 20.55 -43.79 -29.25
C ARG A 175 19.99 -43.97 -30.65
#